data_AF-Q40830-F1
#
_entry.id   AF-Q40830-F1
#
_cell.length_a   1.000
_cell.length_b   1.000
_cell.length_c   1.000
_cell.angle_alpha   90.00
_cell.angle_beta   90.00
_cell.angle_gamma   90.00
#
_symmetry.space_group_name_H-M   'P 1'
#
loop_
_entity.id
_entity.type
_entity.pdbx_description
1 polymer ?
#
loop_
_entity_poly.entity_id
_entity_poly.type
_entity_poly.pdbx_seq_one_letter_code
_entity_poly.pdbx_strand_id
1 'polypeptide(L)'
;GGAGTIKKLTFVEDGETKHVLHKVELVDVANLAYNYSIVGGVGFPDTVEKISFEAKLSAGPNGGSIAKLSVKYFTKGDAAPTEEQLKTDKAKGD
;
A
#
# COMPACT_ATOMS: atom_id res chain seq x y z
N GLY A 1 -8.38 -13.76 1.96
CA GLY A 1 -8.07 -14.30 0.63
C GLY A 1 -6.57 -14.24 0.41
N GLY A 2 -6.03 -15.20 -0.34
CA GLY A 2 -4.61 -15.25 -0.71
C GLY A 2 -4.25 -14.32 -1.87
N ALA A 3 -3.07 -14.51 -2.45
CA ALA A 3 -2.59 -13.74 -3.61
C ALA A 3 -3.65 -13.71 -4.74
N GLY A 4 -3.82 -12.54 -5.35
CA GLY A 4 -4.83 -12.26 -6.37
C GLY A 4 -6.19 -11.80 -5.83
N THR A 5 -6.46 -11.95 -4.53
CA THR A 5 -7.74 -11.49 -3.94
C THR A 5 -7.88 -9.97 -4.07
N ILE A 6 -9.03 -9.51 -4.58
CA ILE A 6 -9.42 -8.10 -4.56
C ILE A 6 -10.40 -7.85 -3.41
N LYS A 7 -10.12 -6.84 -2.58
CA LYS A 7 -10.99 -6.36 -1.51
C LYS A 7 -11.39 -4.92 -1.81
N LYS A 8 -12.66 -4.58 -1.63
CA LYS A 8 -13.13 -3.20 -1.62
C LYS A 8 -13.17 -2.71 -0.17
N LEU A 9 -12.38 -1.69 0.14
CA LEU A 9 -12.41 -1.03 1.44
C LEU A 9 -13.24 0.25 1.28
N THR A 10 -14.40 0.30 1.94
CA THR A 10 -15.28 1.47 1.97
C THR A 10 -15.04 2.24 3.26
N PHE A 11 -14.95 3.56 3.19
CA PHE A 11 -14.78 4.45 4.34
C PHE A 11 -15.53 5.77 4.13
N VAL A 12 -15.71 6.55 5.20
CA VAL A 12 -16.32 7.89 5.14
C VAL A 12 -15.27 8.92 5.52
N GLU A 13 -15.08 9.92 4.67
CA GLU A 13 -14.15 11.04 4.86
C GLU A 13 -14.90 12.32 4.49
N ASP A 14 -14.91 13.31 5.38
CA ASP A 14 -15.65 14.57 5.23
C ASP A 14 -17.16 14.40 4.91
N GLY A 15 -17.75 13.31 5.41
CA GLY A 15 -19.16 12.98 5.17
C GLY A 15 -19.44 12.28 3.83
N GLU A 16 -18.43 12.12 2.97
CA GLU A 16 -18.56 11.40 1.71
C GLU A 16 -18.15 9.93 1.86
N THR A 17 -18.96 9.02 1.29
CA THR A 17 -18.61 7.59 1.22
C THR A 17 -17.64 7.35 0.07
N LYS A 18 -16.43 6.90 0.39
CA LYS A 18 -15.33 6.65 -0.54
C LYS A 18 -14.89 5.19 -0.48
N HIS A 19 -14.08 4.75 -1.45
CA HIS A 19 -13.50 3.41 -1.42
C HIS A 19 -12.16 3.30 -2.14
N VAL A 20 -11.39 2.27 -1.77
CA VAL A 20 -10.20 1.81 -2.50
C VAL A 20 -10.29 0.32 -2.81
N LEU A 21 -9.62 -0.11 -3.87
CA LEU A 21 -9.47 -1.51 -4.26
C LEU A 21 -8.09 -2.02 -3.83
N HIS A 22 -8.08 -2.89 -2.83
CA HIS A 22 -6.89 -3.55 -2.30
C HIS A 22 -6.74 -4.92 -2.96
N LYS A 23 -5.66 -5.11 -3.71
CA LYS A 23 -5.25 -6.39 -4.28
C LYS A 23 -4.18 -7.03 -3.39
N VAL A 24 -4.44 -8.23 -2.90
CA VAL A 24 -3.42 -9.03 -2.19
C VAL A 24 -2.42 -9.56 -3.21
N GLU A 25 -1.15 -9.25 -3.07
CA GLU A 25 -0.09 -9.70 -3.99
C GLU A 25 0.66 -10.90 -3.42
N LEU A 26 0.93 -10.92 -2.11
CA LEU A 26 1.63 -12.01 -1.42
C LEU A 26 1.09 -12.19 0.00
N VAL A 27 0.91 -13.45 0.39
CA VAL A 27 0.75 -13.85 1.79
C VAL A 27 1.77 -14.96 2.04
N ASP A 28 2.81 -14.66 2.79
CA ASP A 28 3.86 -15.61 3.16
C ASP A 28 3.97 -15.67 4.69
N VAL A 29 3.23 -16.63 5.26
CA VAL A 29 3.18 -16.84 6.71
C VAL A 29 4.52 -17.34 7.24
N ALA A 30 5.28 -18.11 6.45
CA ALA A 30 6.55 -18.68 6.88
C ALA A 30 7.63 -17.59 7.06
N ASN A 31 7.61 -16.57 6.19
CA ASN A 31 8.55 -15.45 6.26
C ASN A 31 7.95 -14.18 6.87
N LEU A 32 6.76 -14.26 7.45
CA LEU A 32 5.99 -13.13 8.02
C LEU A 32 5.94 -11.94 7.05
N ALA A 33 5.68 -12.21 5.78
CA ALA A 33 5.60 -11.20 4.73
C ALA A 33 4.19 -11.08 4.16
N TYR A 34 3.76 -9.84 3.95
CA TYR A 34 2.48 -9.51 3.36
C TYR A 34 2.67 -8.36 2.38
N ASN A 35 2.30 -8.59 1.13
CA ASN A 35 2.37 -7.57 0.09
C ASN A 35 0.97 -7.36 -0.49
N TYR A 36 0.65 -6.11 -0.73
CA TYR A 36 -0.60 -5.74 -1.38
C TYR A 36 -0.41 -4.52 -2.26
N SER A 37 -1.38 -4.27 -3.12
CA SER A 37 -1.43 -3.07 -3.93
C SER A 37 -2.77 -2.38 -3.80
N ILE A 38 -2.77 -1.06 -3.86
CA ILE A 38 -3.96 -0.30 -4.20
C ILE A 38 -3.98 -0.15 -5.72
N VAL A 39 -5.08 -0.63 -6.34
CA VAL A 39 -5.24 -0.75 -7.80
C VAL A 39 -6.38 0.11 -8.34
N GLY A 40 -6.97 0.96 -7.50
CA GLY A 40 -8.05 1.87 -7.88
C GLY A 40 -8.86 2.38 -6.70
N GLY A 41 -9.83 3.23 -7.00
CA GLY A 41 -10.65 3.96 -6.02
C GLY A 41 -10.19 5.40 -5.82
N VAL A 42 -10.63 6.02 -4.73
CA VAL A 42 -10.29 7.43 -4.43
C VAL A 42 -8.83 7.60 -4.00
N GLY A 43 -8.29 8.81 -4.15
CA GLY A 43 -6.93 9.14 -3.68
C GLY A 43 -5.81 8.63 -4.58
N PHE A 44 -6.15 8.10 -5.76
CA PHE A 44 -5.20 7.71 -6.78
C PHE A 44 -4.96 8.88 -7.75
N PRO A 45 -3.73 9.41 -7.87
CA PRO A 45 -3.44 10.38 -8.90
C PRO A 45 -3.63 9.75 -10.29
N ASP A 46 -4.14 10.52 -11.25
CA ASP A 46 -4.37 10.03 -12.62
C ASP A 46 -3.09 9.52 -13.31
N THR A 47 -1.93 9.97 -12.83
CA THR A 47 -0.60 9.59 -13.32
C THR A 47 -0.09 8.28 -12.72
N VAL A 48 -0.79 7.66 -11.77
CA VAL A 48 -0.38 6.42 -11.09
C VAL A 48 -1.25 5.25 -11.53
N GLU A 49 -0.64 4.14 -11.93
CA GLU A 49 -1.31 2.87 -12.28
C GLU A 49 -1.56 2.00 -11.05
N LYS A 50 -0.58 1.95 -10.14
CA LYS A 50 -0.63 1.11 -8.94
C LYS A 50 0.32 1.64 -7.87
N ILE A 51 -0.02 1.44 -6.60
CA ILE A 51 0.89 1.62 -5.47
C ILE A 51 0.97 0.28 -4.76
N SER A 52 2.17 -0.28 -4.67
CA SER A 52 2.42 -1.54 -3.95
C SER A 52 3.09 -1.28 -2.61
N PHE A 53 2.60 -1.97 -1.60
CA PHE A 53 3.12 -1.98 -0.23
C PHE A 53 3.64 -3.39 0.05
N GLU A 54 4.90 -3.46 0.45
CA GLU A 54 5.55 -4.71 0.85
C GLU A 54 5.94 -4.59 2.31
N ALA A 55 5.47 -5.52 3.12
CA ALA A 55 5.78 -5.58 4.54
C ALA A 55 6.40 -6.93 4.87
N LYS A 56 7.50 -6.91 5.62
CA LYS A 56 8.12 -8.11 6.19
C LYS A 56 8.46 -7.87 7.65
N LEU A 57 8.04 -8.79 8.52
CA LEU A 57 8.37 -8.76 9.94
C LEU A 57 9.54 -9.70 10.26
N SER A 58 10.37 -9.29 11.21
CA SER A 58 11.37 -10.15 11.83
C SER A 58 11.41 -9.91 13.34
N ALA A 59 11.94 -10.87 14.11
CA ALA A 59 12.12 -10.69 15.54
C ALA A 59 12.98 -9.46 15.84
N GLY A 60 12.53 -8.65 16.80
CA GLY A 60 13.24 -7.49 17.32
C GLY A 60 13.72 -7.70 18.76
N PRO A 61 14.42 -6.71 19.35
CA PRO A 61 14.86 -6.76 20.74
C PRO A 61 13.69 -6.91 21.71
N ASN A 62 13.94 -7.49 22.89
CA ASN A 62 12.99 -7.58 24.01
C ASN A 62 11.66 -8.28 23.66
N GLY A 63 11.67 -9.22 22.71
CA GLY A 63 10.46 -9.90 22.24
C GLY A 63 9.58 -9.06 21.32
N GLY A 64 10.09 -7.90 20.85
CA GLY A 64 9.42 -7.06 19.86
C GLY A 64 9.56 -7.58 18.42
N SER A 65 9.16 -6.75 17.46
CA SER A 65 9.32 -7.02 16.02
C SER A 65 9.92 -5.82 15.32
N ILE A 66 10.67 -6.09 14.25
CA ILE A 66 11.15 -5.08 13.30
C ILE A 66 10.34 -5.25 12.02
N ALA A 67 9.70 -4.18 11.56
CA ALA A 67 8.99 -4.15 10.29
C ALA A 67 9.84 -3.49 9.22
N LYS A 68 10.14 -4.22 8.15
CA LYS A 68 10.70 -3.66 6.92
C LYS A 68 9.54 -3.37 5.97
N LEU A 69 9.31 -2.08 5.71
CA LEU A 69 8.27 -1.59 4.82
C LEU A 69 8.90 -1.04 3.53
N SER A 70 8.30 -1.35 2.38
CA SER A 70 8.64 -0.76 1.09
C SER A 70 7.37 -0.30 0.39
N VAL A 71 7.41 0.88 -0.20
CA VAL A 71 6.33 1.42 -1.03
C VAL A 71 6.87 1.62 -2.45
N LYS A 72 6.14 1.14 -3.45
CA LYS A 72 6.52 1.23 -4.86
C LYS A 72 5.38 1.90 -5.63
N TYR A 73 5.73 2.98 -6.33
CA TYR A 73 4.81 3.72 -7.19
C TYR A 73 5.04 3.29 -8.63
N PHE A 74 3.96 2.89 -9.30
CA PHE A 74 3.95 2.55 -10.71
C PHE A 74 3.18 3.65 -11.43
N THR A 75 3.86 4.45 -12.23
CA THR A 75 3.28 5.59 -12.94
C THR A 75 2.94 5.22 -14.39
N LYS A 76 2.00 5.97 -14.98
CA LYS A 76 1.62 5.85 -16.39
C LYS A 76 2.70 6.50 -17.26
N GLY A 77 3.27 5.75 -18.18
CA GLY A 77 4.32 6.24 -19.09
C GLY A 77 5.53 6.77 -18.33
N ASP A 78 6.15 7.84 -18.85
CA ASP A 78 7.36 8.44 -18.26
C ASP A 78 7.07 9.49 -17.18
N ALA A 79 5.84 9.53 -16.66
CA ALA A 79 5.47 10.48 -15.61
C ALA A 79 6.24 10.15 -14.31
N ALA A 80 7.13 11.03 -13.87
CA ALA A 80 7.78 10.90 -12.58
C ALA A 80 6.82 11.28 -11.44
N PRO A 81 6.74 10.51 -10.34
CA PRO A 81 6.03 10.96 -9.15
C PRO A 81 6.75 12.20 -8.58
N THR A 82 5.99 13.20 -8.13
CA THR A 82 6.60 14.41 -7.57
C THR A 82 7.17 14.13 -6.18
N GLU A 83 8.26 14.80 -5.79
CA GLU A 83 8.82 14.65 -4.44
C GLU A 83 7.83 15.02 -3.33
N GLU A 84 6.93 15.97 -3.59
CA GLU A 84 5.90 16.39 -2.65
C GLU A 84 4.84 15.29 -2.42
N GLN A 85 4.46 14.56 -3.47
CA GLN A 85 3.57 13.40 -3.35
C GLN A 85 4.24 12.31 -2.51
N LEU A 86 5.51 11.99 -2.78
CA LEU A 86 6.25 10.99 -2.01
C LEU A 86 6.40 11.37 -0.53
N LYS A 87 6.63 12.66 -0.22
CA LYS A 87 6.71 13.16 1.17
C LYS A 87 5.35 13.09 1.88
N THR A 88 4.28 13.52 1.21
CA THR A 88 2.92 13.50 1.77
C THR A 88 2.48 12.08 2.09
N ASP A 89 2.74 11.15 1.18
CA ASP A 89 2.35 9.75 1.37
C ASP A 89 3.18 9.07 2.45
N LYS A 90 4.47 9.39 2.56
CA LYS A 90 5.31 8.93 3.67
C LYS A 90 4.75 9.39 5.02
N ALA A 91 4.38 10.67 5.13
CA ALA A 91 3.85 11.24 6.38
C ALA A 91 2.50 10.63 6.81
N LYS A 92 1.70 10.12 5.87
CA LYS A 92 0.46 9.38 6.19
C LYS A 92 0.72 7.97 6.73
N GLY A 93 1.93 7.44 6.55
CA GLY A 93 2.35 6.12 7.02
C GLY A 93 3.12 6.13 8.34
N ASP A 94 3.58 7.29 8.82
CA ASP A 94 4.21 7.52 10.13
C ASP A 94 3.14 7.78 11.22
#